data_AF-A0A382YX24-F1
#
_entry.id   AF-A0A382YX24-F1
#
_cell.length_a   1.000
_cell.length_b   1.000
_cell.length_c   1.000
_cell.angle_alpha   90.00
_cell.angle_beta   90.00
_cell.angle_gamma   90.00
#
_symmetry.space_group_name_H-M   'P 1'
#
loop_
_entity.id
_entity.type
_entity.pdbx_description
1 polymer ?
#
loop_
_entity_poly.entity_id
_entity_poly.type
_entity_poly.pdbx_seq_one_letter_code
_entity_poly.pdbx_strand_id
1 'polypeptide(L)'
;GATQTGMVAYGSTKRAVRYMQKGLRKDTADTPVQICTVSPGIVVTDLLTSDYDLTSEQWEKAKKIFNILGDEVHTVTPWLVEQILATDKSGVRVAWLTRRKAFGRFMTAAFNRRDLFAGVEEP
;
A
#
# COMPACT_ATOMS: atom_id res chain seq x y z
N GLY A 1 -5.52 -14.11 -2.70
CA GLY A 1 -5.15 -13.01 -1.79
C GLY A 1 -6.15 -13.00 -0.66
N ALA A 2 -5.72 -12.66 0.56
CA ALA A 2 -6.61 -12.61 1.72
C ALA A 2 -7.83 -11.71 1.45
N THR A 3 -8.99 -12.13 1.93
CA THR A 3 -10.25 -11.40 1.85
C THR A 3 -10.60 -10.91 3.25
N GLN A 4 -11.13 -9.69 3.35
CA GLN A 4 -11.68 -9.15 4.59
C GLN A 4 -13.11 -8.67 4.34
N THR A 5 -13.93 -8.77 5.37
CA THR A 5 -15.26 -8.16 5.40
C THR A 5 -15.17 -6.67 5.07
N GLY A 6 -16.11 -6.15 4.29
CA GLY A 6 -16.13 -4.74 3.86
C GLY A 6 -15.17 -4.40 2.70
N MET A 7 -14.21 -5.28 2.35
CA MET A 7 -13.18 -4.97 1.35
C MET A 7 -13.44 -5.58 -0.04
N VAL A 8 -14.66 -6.08 -0.31
CA VAL A 8 -14.96 -6.78 -1.57
C VAL A 8 -14.77 -5.87 -2.79
N ALA A 9 -15.36 -4.67 -2.78
CA ALA A 9 -15.24 -3.73 -3.89
C ALA A 9 -13.78 -3.32 -4.14
N TYR A 10 -13.09 -2.84 -3.10
CA TYR A 10 -11.68 -2.45 -3.18
C TYR A 10 -10.77 -3.61 -3.60
N GLY A 11 -10.93 -4.79 -2.98
CA GLY A 11 -10.14 -5.96 -3.29
C GLY A 11 -10.33 -6.44 -4.73
N SER A 12 -11.54 -6.30 -5.27
CA SER A 12 -11.87 -6.65 -6.66
C SER A 12 -11.19 -5.70 -7.64
N THR A 13 -11.24 -4.38 -7.42
CA THR A 13 -10.57 -3.41 -8.30
C THR A 13 -9.05 -3.58 -8.28
N LYS A 14 -8.42 -3.82 -7.10
CA LYS A 14 -6.98 -4.10 -7.02
C LYS A 14 -6.57 -5.41 -7.69
N ARG A 15 -7.46 -6.40 -7.77
CA ARG A 15 -7.24 -7.61 -8.58
C ARG A 15 -7.38 -7.31 -10.07
N ALA A 16 -8.38 -6.51 -10.46
CA ALA A 16 -8.59 -6.09 -11.84
C ALA A 16 -7.37 -5.34 -12.41
N VAL A 17 -6.71 -4.49 -11.62
CA VAL A 17 -5.45 -3.83 -12.01
C VAL A 17 -4.38 -4.84 -12.47
N ARG A 18 -4.29 -6.02 -11.85
CA ARG A 18 -3.35 -7.07 -12.29
C ARG A 18 -3.74 -7.69 -13.61
N TYR A 19 -5.04 -7.89 -13.84
CA TYR A 19 -5.54 -8.36 -15.13
C TYR A 19 -5.20 -7.33 -16.21
N MET A 20 -5.53 -6.05 -15.97
CA MET A 20 -5.25 -4.95 -16.87
C MET A 20 -3.75 -4.84 -17.19
N GLN A 21 -2.88 -4.91 -16.18
CA GLN A 21 -1.43 -4.94 -16.38
C GLN A 21 -0.99 -6.10 -17.29
N LYS A 22 -1.51 -7.32 -17.06
CA LYS A 22 -1.17 -8.47 -17.91
C LYS A 22 -1.65 -8.31 -19.35
N GLY A 23 -2.83 -7.72 -19.56
CA GLY A 23 -3.39 -7.43 -20.89
C GLY A 23 -2.57 -6.38 -21.62
N LEU A 24 -2.41 -5.20 -21.02
CA LEU A 24 -1.65 -4.09 -21.59
C LEU A 24 -0.21 -4.47 -21.92
N ARG A 25 0.43 -5.33 -21.11
CA ARG A 25 1.76 -5.85 -21.44
C ARG A 25 1.84 -6.62 -22.75
N LYS A 26 0.76 -7.32 -23.12
CA LYS A 26 0.69 -8.01 -24.41
C LYS A 26 0.46 -7.00 -25.52
N ASP A 27 -0.44 -6.05 -25.30
CA ASP A 27 -0.78 -5.02 -26.27
C ASP A 27 0.40 -4.10 -26.60
N THR A 28 1.33 -3.92 -25.65
CA THR A 28 2.51 -3.04 -25.81
C THR A 28 3.82 -3.80 -26.05
N ALA A 29 3.79 -5.12 -26.31
CA ALA A 29 4.98 -5.97 -26.37
C ALA A 29 6.01 -5.52 -27.43
N ASP A 30 5.53 -5.01 -28.56
CA ASP A 30 6.38 -4.55 -29.68
C ASP A 30 6.64 -3.03 -29.65
N THR A 31 6.49 -2.42 -28.48
CA THR A 31 6.67 -0.97 -28.29
C THR A 31 7.70 -0.70 -27.19
N PRO A 32 8.27 0.52 -27.12
CA PRO A 32 9.13 0.90 -26.00
C PRO A 32 8.38 1.14 -24.68
N VAL A 33 7.05 0.94 -24.62
CA VAL A 33 6.22 1.24 -23.45
C VAL A 33 6.26 0.10 -22.43
N GLN A 34 6.68 0.42 -21.21
CA GLN A 34 6.66 -0.50 -20.07
C GLN A 34 5.37 -0.37 -19.26
N ILE A 35 4.79 -1.52 -18.87
CA ILE A 35 3.60 -1.58 -18.03
C ILE A 35 3.95 -2.26 -16.71
N CYS A 36 4.11 -1.46 -15.67
CA CYS A 36 4.48 -1.90 -14.32
C CYS A 36 3.35 -1.66 -13.32
N THR A 37 3.48 -2.21 -12.11
CA THR A 37 2.55 -1.93 -11.00
C THR A 37 3.30 -1.42 -9.79
N VAL A 38 2.67 -0.50 -9.07
CA VAL A 38 3.20 0.06 -7.84
C VAL A 38 2.35 -0.42 -6.66
N SER A 39 3.02 -0.81 -5.57
CA SER A 39 2.41 -1.36 -4.36
C SER A 39 3.03 -0.68 -3.14
N PRO A 40 2.56 0.53 -2.78
CA PRO A 40 3.13 1.32 -1.69
C PRO A 40 2.96 0.66 -0.31
N GLY A 41 1.93 -0.16 -0.12
CA GLY A 41 1.55 -0.64 1.21
C GLY A 41 0.47 0.24 1.82
N ILE A 42 0.44 0.34 3.15
CA ILE A 42 -0.44 1.28 3.86
C ILE A 42 0.31 2.61 3.93
N VAL A 43 -0.32 3.69 3.44
CA VAL A 43 0.26 5.03 3.47
C VAL A 43 -0.75 5.98 4.11
N VAL A 44 -0.29 6.78 5.05
CA VAL A 44 -1.10 7.77 5.76
C VAL A 44 -1.52 8.86 4.77
N THR A 45 -2.80 8.86 4.42
CA THR A 45 -3.43 9.78 3.46
C THR A 45 -4.90 9.92 3.83
N ASP A 46 -5.57 10.95 3.33
CA ASP A 46 -7.00 11.15 3.55
C ASP A 46 -7.83 9.96 3.03
N LEU A 47 -7.40 9.33 1.93
CA LEU A 47 -8.05 8.11 1.41
C LEU A 47 -7.98 6.93 2.39
N LEU A 48 -6.97 6.88 3.27
CA LEU A 48 -6.85 5.82 4.27
C LEU A 48 -7.86 6.02 5.41
N THR A 49 -8.18 7.27 5.74
CA THR A 49 -8.99 7.65 6.90
C THR A 49 -10.42 8.04 6.54
N SER A 50 -10.72 8.34 5.27
CA SER A 50 -11.99 8.93 4.82
C SER A 50 -13.24 8.14 5.19
N ASP A 51 -13.12 6.81 5.27
CA ASP A 51 -14.24 5.89 5.52
C ASP A 51 -14.36 5.51 7.01
N TYR A 52 -13.51 6.04 7.88
CA TYR A 52 -13.52 5.73 9.31
C TYR A 52 -14.20 6.84 10.11
N ASP A 53 -15.03 6.43 11.06
CA ASP A 53 -15.33 7.25 12.23
C ASP A 53 -14.13 7.18 13.18
N LEU A 54 -13.38 8.28 13.28
CA LEU A 54 -12.15 8.39 14.07
C LEU A 54 -12.38 8.29 15.58
N THR A 55 -13.63 8.30 16.04
CA THR A 55 -13.99 8.09 17.45
C THR A 55 -14.38 6.64 17.76
N SER A 56 -14.48 5.79 16.74
CA SER A 56 -14.99 4.41 16.87
C SER A 56 -13.94 3.42 17.38
N GLU A 57 -14.38 2.34 18.03
CA GLU A 57 -13.52 1.21 18.42
C GLU A 57 -12.87 0.54 17.18
N GLN A 58 -13.54 0.60 16.04
CA GLN A 58 -13.02 0.09 14.76
C GLN A 58 -11.79 0.87 14.31
N TRP A 59 -11.84 2.20 14.43
CA TRP A 59 -10.69 3.06 14.16
C TRP A 59 -9.52 2.73 15.07
N GLU A 60 -9.73 2.59 16.37
CA GLU A 60 -8.65 2.25 17.32
C GLU A 60 -7.96 0.91 16.97
N LYS A 61 -8.72 -0.08 16.50
CA LYS A 61 -8.15 -1.35 16.00
C LYS A 61 -7.37 -1.15 14.69
N ALA A 62 -7.91 -0.37 13.75
CA ALA A 62 -7.26 -0.08 12.48
C ALA A 62 -5.98 0.75 12.66
N LYS A 63 -6.01 1.80 13.48
CA LYS A 63 -4.90 2.68 13.87
C LYS A 63 -3.72 1.87 14.41
N LYS A 64 -3.95 0.86 15.26
CA LYS A 64 -2.89 -0.06 15.72
C LYS A 64 -2.21 -0.80 14.56
N ILE A 65 -2.97 -1.32 13.60
CA ILE A 65 -2.43 -2.00 12.42
C ILE A 65 -1.68 -1.00 11.52
N PHE A 66 -2.22 0.20 11.33
CA PHE A 66 -1.60 1.25 10.55
C PHE A 66 -0.28 1.72 11.19
N ASN A 67 -0.23 1.86 12.51
CA ASN A 67 1.01 2.18 13.23
C ASN A 67 2.07 1.06 13.12
N ILE A 68 1.68 -0.19 12.88
CA ILE A 68 2.62 -1.30 12.65
C ILE A 68 3.07 -1.38 11.19
N LEU A 69 2.15 -1.23 10.24
CA LEU A 69 2.40 -1.54 8.83
C LEU A 69 2.54 -0.32 7.93
N GLY A 70 1.97 0.81 8.33
CA GLY A 70 1.95 2.05 7.58
C GLY A 70 3.27 2.80 7.61
N ASP A 71 3.37 3.75 6.71
CA ASP A 71 4.43 4.77 6.62
C ASP A 71 3.83 6.06 6.03
N GLU A 72 4.57 7.15 6.14
CA GLU A 72 4.17 8.46 5.60
C GLU A 72 4.51 8.59 4.11
N VAL A 73 3.77 9.45 3.40
CA VAL A 73 3.94 9.69 1.95
C VAL A 73 5.38 10.05 1.60
N HIS A 74 6.01 10.94 2.37
CA HIS A 74 7.37 11.42 2.11
C HIS A 74 8.44 10.34 2.38
N THR A 75 8.11 9.30 3.17
CA THR A 75 9.00 8.15 3.38
C THR A 75 8.92 7.17 2.22
N VAL A 76 7.70 6.89 1.72
CA VAL A 76 7.49 5.83 0.72
C VAL A 76 7.79 6.31 -0.70
N THR A 77 7.40 7.54 -1.03
CA THR A 77 7.41 8.06 -2.41
C THR A 77 8.82 8.15 -3.02
N PRO A 78 9.85 8.68 -2.33
CA PRO A 78 11.19 8.77 -2.92
C PRO A 78 11.72 7.39 -3.35
N TRP A 79 11.59 6.39 -2.49
CA TRP A 79 11.98 5.02 -2.81
C TRP A 79 11.20 4.46 -3.98
N LEU A 80 9.87 4.68 -4.05
CA LEU A 80 9.07 4.21 -5.18
C LEU A 80 9.54 4.82 -6.50
N VAL A 81 9.82 6.13 -6.52
CA VAL A 81 10.32 6.84 -7.70
C VAL A 81 11.66 6.25 -8.15
N GLU A 82 12.61 6.06 -7.23
CA GLU A 82 13.90 5.44 -7.53
C GLU A 82 13.74 4.05 -8.16
N GLN A 83 12.87 3.20 -7.61
CA GLN A 83 12.65 1.86 -8.13
C GLN A 83 11.90 1.84 -9.48
N ILE A 84 11.00 2.80 -9.71
CA ILE A 84 10.33 2.97 -11.01
C ILE A 84 11.37 3.35 -12.06
N LEU A 85 12.23 4.33 -11.77
CA LEU A 85 13.26 4.81 -12.70
C LEU A 85 14.38 3.78 -12.95
N ALA A 86 14.69 2.95 -11.96
CA ALA A 86 15.68 1.89 -12.08
C ALA A 86 15.19 0.65 -12.86
N THR A 87 13.89 0.57 -13.17
CA THR A 87 13.32 -0.61 -13.84
C THR A 87 13.51 -0.55 -15.35
N ASP A 88 14.06 -1.62 -15.94
CA ASP A 88 14.24 -1.81 -17.39
C ASP A 88 13.27 -2.85 -17.99
N LYS A 89 12.39 -3.43 -17.18
CA LYS A 89 11.52 -4.55 -17.56
C LYS A 89 10.05 -4.25 -17.37
N SER A 90 9.28 -4.46 -18.44
CA SER A 90 7.82 -4.40 -18.37
C SER A 90 7.26 -5.52 -17.49
N GLY A 91 6.34 -5.18 -16.60
CA GLY A 91 5.66 -6.11 -15.70
C GLY A 91 6.25 -6.25 -14.32
N VAL A 92 7.27 -5.46 -14.00
CA VAL A 92 7.80 -5.36 -12.65
C VAL A 92 6.72 -4.85 -11.70
N ARG A 93 6.71 -5.43 -10.50
CA ARG A 93 5.93 -4.97 -9.35
C ARG A 93 6.86 -4.26 -8.39
N VAL A 94 6.83 -2.94 -8.39
CA VAL A 94 7.54 -2.10 -7.44
C VAL A 94 6.75 -2.10 -6.12
N ALA A 95 7.27 -2.74 -5.08
CA ALA A 95 6.54 -2.94 -3.83
C ALA A 95 7.36 -2.54 -2.60
N TRP A 96 6.93 -1.48 -1.91
CA TRP A 96 7.57 -0.99 -0.69
C TRP A 96 7.32 -1.92 0.51
N LEU A 97 6.05 -2.24 0.77
CA LEU A 97 5.66 -3.15 1.84
C LEU A 97 5.57 -4.59 1.32
N THR A 98 6.69 -5.32 1.46
CA THR A 98 6.74 -6.75 1.14
C THR A 98 6.19 -7.60 2.27
N ARG A 99 5.84 -8.87 2.00
CA ARG A 99 5.40 -9.82 3.04
C ARG A 99 6.46 -9.98 4.14
N ARG A 100 7.74 -10.05 3.75
CA ARG A 100 8.87 -10.12 4.68
C ARG A 100 8.97 -8.87 5.56
N LYS A 101 8.81 -7.67 4.96
CA LYS A 101 8.81 -6.40 5.70
C LYS A 101 7.63 -6.31 6.68
N ALA A 102 6.44 -6.71 6.24
CA ALA A 102 5.25 -6.75 7.08
C ALA A 102 5.40 -7.72 8.27
N PHE A 103 5.88 -8.94 8.01
CA PHE A 103 6.15 -9.92 9.08
C PHE A 103 7.17 -9.38 10.10
N GLY A 104 8.29 -8.81 9.61
CA GLY A 104 9.29 -8.19 10.48
C GLY A 104 8.71 -7.06 11.36
N ARG A 105 7.84 -6.22 10.80
CA ARG A 105 7.16 -5.14 11.55
C ARG A 105 6.23 -5.67 12.64
N PHE A 106 5.49 -6.75 12.38
CA PHE A 106 4.67 -7.39 13.42
C PHE A 106 5.52 -7.98 14.54
N MET A 107 6.63 -8.65 14.20
CA MET A 107 7.53 -9.26 15.19
C MET A 107 8.18 -8.23 16.12
N THR A 108 8.42 -7.00 15.65
CA THR A 108 9.07 -5.93 16.43
C THR A 108 8.10 -4.89 16.98
N ALA A 109 6.79 -5.03 16.74
CA ALA A 109 5.77 -4.04 17.10
C ALA A 109 5.75 -3.69 18.60
N ALA A 110 6.03 -4.65 19.48
CA ALA A 110 6.07 -4.41 20.92
C ALA A 110 7.24 -3.51 21.36
N PHE A 111 8.33 -3.49 20.58
CA PHE A 111 9.55 -2.74 20.88
C PHE A 111 9.64 -1.40 20.14
N ASN A 112 8.87 -1.24 19.06
CA ASN A 112 8.87 -0.03 18.25
C ASN A 112 7.47 0.59 18.23
N ARG A 113 7.24 1.50 19.18
CA ARG A 113 5.98 2.26 19.25
C ARG A 113 6.07 3.44 18.29
N ARG A 114 5.22 3.41 17.26
CA ARG A 114 5.05 4.49 16.29
C ARG A 114 3.65 5.06 16.46
N ASP A 115 3.52 6.36 16.30
CA ASP A 115 2.21 7.02 16.14
C ASP A 115 2.23 7.88 14.89
N LEU A 116 1.69 7.31 13.81
CA LEU A 116 1.61 7.95 12.49
C LEU A 116 0.46 8.96 12.39
N PHE A 117 -0.38 9.06 13.42
CA PHE A 117 -1.58 9.90 13.43
C PHE A 117 -1.55 10.92 14.57
N ALA A 118 -0.41 11.12 15.24
CA ALA A 118 -0.28 12.04 16.38
C ALA A 118 -0.61 13.51 16.03
N GLY A 119 -0.51 13.90 14.76
CA GLY A 119 -0.87 15.23 14.25
C GLY A 119 -2.20 15.29 13.51
N VAL A 120 -2.96 14.20 13.46
CA VAL A 120 -4.33 14.20 12.95
C VAL A 120 -5.20 14.56 14.15
N GLU A 121 -5.67 15.80 14.21
CA GLU A 121 -6.59 16.25 15.26
C GLU A 121 -7.80 15.30 15.30
N GLU A 122 -8.00 14.66 16.45
CA GLU A 122 -9.30 14.08 16.77
C GLU A 122 -10.29 15.26 16.89
N PRO A 123 -11.46 15.20 16.23
CA PRO A 123 -12.41 16.31 16.21
C PRO A 123 -12.90 16.70 17.62
#